data_AF-A0A4Q1JX27-F1
#
_entry.id   AF-A0A4Q1JX27-F1
#
_cell.length_a   1.000
_cell.length_b   1.000
_cell.length_c   1.000
_cell.angle_alpha   90.00
_cell.angle_beta   90.00
_cell.angle_gamma   90.00
#
_symmetry.space_group_name_H-M   'P 1'
#
loop_
_entity.id
_entity.type
_entity.pdbx_description
1 polymer ?
#
loop_
_entity_poly.entity_id
_entity_poly.type
_entity_poly.pdbx_seq_one_letter_code
_entity_poly.pdbx_strand_id
1 'polypeptide(L)' 'MSLNDASTPHLPSDFTLLEGLYQLVVTGNTEEWEFERLNKAVYDGLLSTYGEGESADQTASIG' A
#
# COMPACT_ATOMS: atom_id res chain seq x y z
N MET A 1 19.87 -3.02 25.24
CA MET A 1 18.88 -3.67 24.36
C MET A 1 18.29 -2.57 23.50
N SER A 2 18.88 -2.29 22.33
CA SER A 2 18.25 -1.37 21.37
C SER A 2 17.08 -2.10 20.76
N LEU A 3 15.87 -1.61 21.02
CA LEU A 3 14.71 -2.03 20.24
C LEU A 3 15.00 -1.64 18.80
N ASN A 4 15.05 -2.65 17.95
CA ASN A 4 15.19 -2.50 16.52
C ASN A 4 14.28 -1.39 16.02
N ASP A 5 14.87 -0.56 15.17
CA ASP A 5 14.28 0.49 14.36
C ASP A 5 13.15 -0.08 13.47
N ALA A 6 11.99 -0.33 14.07
CA ALA A 6 10.76 -0.72 13.40
C ALA A 6 9.84 0.51 13.28
N SER A 7 10.41 1.65 12.90
CA SER A 7 9.67 2.90 12.78
C SER A 7 10.24 3.77 11.67
N THR A 8 10.08 3.31 10.44
CA THR A 8 9.67 4.25 9.38
C THR A 8 8.19 4.01 9.08
N PRO A 9 7.28 4.62 9.85
CA PRO A 9 5.87 4.59 9.53
C PRO A 9 5.65 5.45 8.28
N HIS A 10 5.67 4.83 7.11
CA HIS A 10 5.14 5.43 5.88
C HIS A 10 3.59 5.43 5.85
N LEU A 11 2.95 5.00 6.94
CA LEU A 11 1.50 4.93 7.12
C LEU A 11 0.72 6.26 6.95
N PRO A 12 1.25 7.47 7.25
CA PRO A 12 0.49 8.70 7.03
C PRO A 12 0.18 8.96 5.55
N SER A 13 1.03 8.44 4.66
CA SER A 13 0.90 8.61 3.21
C SER A 13 -0.27 7.80 2.64
N ASP A 14 -0.45 6.56 3.09
CA ASP A 14 -1.43 5.64 2.48
C ASP A 14 -2.87 5.99 2.87
N PHE A 15 -3.09 6.41 4.12
CA PHE A 15 -4.42 6.85 4.57
C PHE A 15 -4.92 8.07 3.79
N THR A 16 -4.04 9.05 3.56
CA THR A 16 -4.34 10.26 2.78
C THR A 16 -4.65 9.92 1.32
N LEU A 17 -3.90 8.98 0.74
CA LEU A 17 -4.11 8.49 -0.63
C LEU A 17 -5.45 7.73 -0.79
N LEU A 18 -5.79 6.89 0.18
CA LEU A 18 -7.07 6.17 0.24
C LEU A 18 -8.26 7.11 0.45
N GLU A 19 -8.12 8.13 1.30
CA GLU A 19 -9.16 9.13 1.52
C GLU A 19 -9.44 9.93 0.25
N GLY A 20 -8.40 10.37 -0.47
CA GLY A 20 -8.56 11.04 -1.77
C GLY A 20 -9.27 10.16 -2.80
N LEU A 21 -8.89 8.87 -2.88
CA LEU A 21 -9.54 7.92 -3.78
C LEU A 21 -11.01 7.73 -3.42
N TYR A 22 -11.32 7.56 -2.14
CA TYR A 22 -12.69 7.41 -1.65
C TYR A 22 -13.55 8.63 -1.98
N GLN A 23 -13.04 9.84 -1.78
CA GLN A 23 -13.76 11.08 -2.12
C GLN A 23 -14.07 11.16 -3.63
N LEU A 24 -13.13 10.78 -4.50
CA LEU A 24 -13.32 10.71 -5.96
C LEU A 24 -14.39 9.69 -6.36
N VAL A 25 -14.39 8.50 -5.75
CA VAL A 25 -15.42 7.47 -6.01
C VAL A 25 -16.81 7.92 -5.55
N VAL A 26 -16.91 8.48 -4.35
CA VAL A 26 -18.18 8.92 -3.76
C VAL A 26 -18.77 10.12 -4.51
N THR A 27 -17.93 11.02 -5.03
CA THR A 27 -18.37 12.14 -5.86
C THR A 27 -18.75 11.72 -7.27
N GLY A 28 -18.46 10.48 -7.68
CA GLY A 28 -18.81 9.94 -9.00
C GLY A 28 -17.83 10.32 -10.12
N ASN A 29 -16.70 10.96 -9.80
CA ASN A 29 -15.68 11.37 -10.76
C ASN A 29 -14.65 10.25 -11.01
N THR A 30 -15.13 9.08 -11.43
CA THR A 30 -14.27 7.90 -11.66
C THR A 30 -13.83 7.74 -13.11
N GLU A 31 -14.31 8.57 -14.03
CA GLU A 31 -13.97 8.51 -15.47
C GLU A 31 -12.79 9.40 -15.87
N GLU A 32 -12.24 10.16 -14.91
CA GLU A 32 -11.15 11.11 -15.17
C GLU A 32 -9.77 10.47 -15.01
N TRP A 33 -8.80 10.94 -15.81
CA TRP A 33 -7.40 10.49 -15.76
C TRP A 33 -6.76 10.67 -14.38
N GLU A 34 -7.25 11.62 -13.58
CA GLU A 34 -6.81 11.84 -12.20
C GLU A 34 -7.19 10.67 -11.30
N PHE A 35 -8.39 10.12 -11.46
CA PHE A 35 -8.83 8.93 -10.73
C PHE A 35 -7.96 7.73 -11.08
N GLU A 36 -7.70 7.48 -12.37
CA GLU A 36 -6.84 6.36 -12.79
C GLU A 36 -5.42 6.48 -12.22
N ARG A 37 -4.86 7.69 -12.25
CA ARG A 37 -3.52 7.96 -11.70
C ARG A 37 -3.48 7.74 -10.19
N LEU A 38 -4.48 8.23 -9.47
CA LEU A 38 -4.57 8.08 -8.02
C LEU A 38 -4.79 6.61 -7.65
N ASN A 39 -5.70 5.92 -8.34
CA ASN A 39 -5.98 4.50 -8.12
C ASN A 39 -4.74 3.63 -8.31
N LYS A 40 -3.96 3.89 -9.36
CA LYS A 40 -2.69 3.20 -9.59
C LYS A 40 -1.68 3.46 -8.47
N ALA A 41 -1.53 4.70 -8.03
CA ALA A 41 -0.60 5.05 -6.96
C ALA A 41 -0.98 4.38 -5.63
N VAL A 42 -2.28 4.32 -5.30
CA VAL A 42 -2.80 3.58 -4.14
C VAL A 42 -2.48 2.09 -4.27
N TYR A 43 -2.81 1.48 -5.41
CA TYR A 43 -2.61 0.05 -5.63
C TYR A 43 -1.14 -0.35 -5.52
N ASP A 44 -0.24 0.41 -6.17
CA ASP A 44 1.21 0.17 -6.10
C ASP A 44 1.73 0.32 -4.66
N GLY A 45 1.25 1.32 -3.91
CA GLY A 45 1.64 1.55 -2.52
C GLY A 45 1.17 0.42 -1.58
N LEU A 46 -0.06 -0.05 -1.74
CA LEU A 46 -0.61 -1.17 -0.98
C LEU A 46 0.09 -2.49 -1.32
N LEU A 47 0.33 -2.75 -2.61
CA LEU A 47 1.02 -3.95 -3.06
C LEU A 47 2.48 -3.98 -2.59
N SER A 48 3.17 -2.84 -2.61
CA SER A 48 4.54 -2.72 -2.09
C SER A 48 4.61 -2.94 -0.58
N THR A 49 3.62 -2.43 0.16
CA THR A 49 3.62 -2.46 1.63
C THR A 49 3.09 -3.77 2.22
N TYR A 50 2.12 -4.39 1.56
CA TYR A 50 1.41 -5.57 2.07
C TYR A 50 1.51 -6.80 1.16
N GLY A 51 2.01 -6.65 -0.07
CA GLY A 51 2.11 -7.74 -1.06
C GLY A 51 3.25 -8.73 -0.82
N GLU A 52 4.21 -8.42 0.07
CA GLU A 52 5.28 -9.35 0.46
C GLU A 52 4.84 -10.40 1.51
N GLY A 53 3.54 -10.45 1.86
CA GLY A 53 2.97 -11.45 2.76
C GLY A 53 2.88 -12.89 2.21
N GLU A 54 3.19 -13.12 0.93
CA GLU A 54 3.16 -14.45 0.31
C GLU A 54 4.57 -14.98 -0.04
N SER A 55 5.59 -14.68 0.77
CA SER A 55 6.92 -15.28 0.61
C SER A 55 7.64 -15.46 1.94
N ALA A 56 7.02 -16.20 2.87
CA ALA A 56 7.72 -16.73 4.02
C ALA A 56 7.16 -18.10 4.45
N ASP A 57 7.32 -19.14 3.63
CA ASP A 57 7.64 -20.49 4.14
C ASP A 57 8.11 -21.46 3.03
N GLN A 58 9.38 -21.38 2.61
CA GLN A 58 10.08 -22.59 2.18
C GLN A 58 11.39 -22.65 2.96
N THR A 59 11.23 -23.18 4.16
CA THR A 59 12.28 -23.64 5.06
C THR A 59 13.39 -24.36 4.31
N ALA A 60 14.62 -24.08 4.75
CA ALA A 60 15.81 -24.81 4.42
C ALA A 60 15.56 -26.32 4.41
N SER A 61 15.54 -26.93 3.22
CA SER A 61 15.61 -28.38 3.08
C SER A 61 17.06 -28.80 3.29
N ILE A 62 17.22 -29.51 4.38
CA ILE A 62 18.39 -30.25 4.86
C ILE A 62 18.82 -31.26 3.78
N GLY A 63 20.13 -31.40 3.57
CA GLY A 63 20.76 -32.39 2.69
C GLY A 63 22.25 -32.16 2.54
#